data_AF-A0A6G1ILU0-F1
#
_entry.id   AF-A0A6G1ILU0-F1
#
_cell.length_a   1.000
_cell.length_b   1.000
_cell.length_c   1.000
_cell.angle_alpha   90.00
_cell.angle_beta   90.00
_cell.angle_gamma   90.00
#
_symmetry.space_group_name_H-M   'P 1'
#
loop_
_entity.id
_entity.type
_entity.pdbx_description
1 polymer ?
#
loop_
_entity_poly.entity_id
_entity_poly.type
_entity_poly.pdbx_seq_one_letter_code
_entity_poly.pdbx_strand_id
1 'polypeptide(L)'
;MRRCSPIECSSSASESSSGKSDYTRSDSDADDDVESDTDVTDVDAFTDKNDDEDNDDSEDSQDDDEDEDDEDDDACLSPNEDLPPEYYLQQLENFDEQEYTKQDYKDSTTRLIDRMEDQWNQCWTYLNKEPYRNFATVSIASLNTFFDWMLSQRRVKRGRRRRGTKHVSSLGTYWKVFRLVYERATGEKIDGKMNRSMRKVLRKLAKKHSLTKIGREKTCMYVEDLGQVLRTNLATTEKKYPHGRCRIQVQLFLQLAGFTANRPQAILGLRYRHIQCSAKTE
;
A
#
# COMPACT_ATOMS: atom_id res chain seq x y z
N MET A 1 -41.59 56.21 -49.57
CA MET A 1 -41.76 56.45 -51.02
C MET A 1 -40.40 56.40 -51.70
N ARG A 2 -40.37 55.82 -52.92
CA ARG A 2 -39.23 55.55 -53.83
C ARG A 2 -38.51 54.21 -53.63
N ARG A 3 -38.97 53.26 -54.45
CA ARG A 3 -38.25 52.10 -54.98
C ARG A 3 -37.20 52.57 -56.00
N CYS A 4 -36.13 51.81 -56.18
CA CYS A 4 -35.64 51.30 -57.47
C CYS A 4 -34.46 50.34 -57.26
N SER A 5 -34.67 49.09 -57.66
CA SER A 5 -33.71 47.97 -57.82
C SER A 5 -32.91 48.13 -59.15
N PRO A 6 -32.35 47.09 -59.80
CA PRO A 6 -31.52 45.93 -59.40
C PRO A 6 -30.29 45.75 -60.35
N ILE A 7 -29.36 44.83 -60.07
CA ILE A 7 -28.69 44.03 -61.12
C ILE A 7 -28.55 42.58 -60.64
N GLU A 8 -29.07 41.67 -61.46
CA GLU A 8 -29.03 40.20 -61.37
C GLU A 8 -27.85 39.61 -62.16
N CYS A 9 -27.36 38.44 -61.74
CA CYS A 9 -27.21 37.18 -62.51
C CYS A 9 -26.19 36.27 -61.79
N SER A 10 -26.62 35.23 -61.07
CA SER A 10 -27.02 33.88 -61.53
C SER A 10 -25.84 32.88 -61.53
N SER A 11 -25.87 31.96 -60.56
CA SER A 11 -25.98 30.49 -60.70
C SER A 11 -24.60 29.81 -60.76
N SER A 12 -24.22 28.93 -59.83
CA SER A 12 -24.87 27.64 -59.62
C SER A 12 -24.81 27.14 -58.16
N ALA A 13 -25.87 26.41 -57.79
CA ALA A 13 -26.01 25.69 -56.55
C ALA A 13 -25.46 24.26 -56.66
N SER A 14 -24.94 23.74 -55.55
CA SER A 14 -25.13 22.34 -55.17
C SER A 14 -25.40 22.27 -53.66
N GLU A 15 -26.51 21.62 -53.35
CA GLU A 15 -27.08 21.43 -52.01
C GLU A 15 -26.30 20.37 -51.21
N SER A 16 -26.29 20.47 -49.88
CA SER A 16 -26.96 19.48 -49.01
C SER A 16 -26.75 19.70 -47.50
N SER A 17 -27.89 19.67 -46.78
CA SER A 17 -28.15 19.22 -45.39
C SER A 17 -27.53 20.02 -44.22
N SER A 18 -28.31 20.79 -43.44
CA SER A 18 -29.12 20.37 -42.26
C SER A 18 -28.33 19.54 -41.23
N GLY A 19 -28.26 19.86 -39.93
CA GLY A 19 -29.08 20.76 -39.11
C GLY A 19 -28.45 21.02 -37.74
N LYS A 20 -29.16 21.83 -36.95
CA LYS A 20 -28.83 22.37 -35.61
C LYS A 20 -28.44 21.30 -34.59
N SER A 21 -27.53 21.62 -33.67
CA SER A 21 -27.56 21.06 -32.32
C SER A 21 -27.07 22.06 -31.27
N ASP A 22 -27.77 22.02 -30.13
CA ASP A 22 -27.78 22.98 -29.05
C ASP A 22 -26.52 22.96 -28.18
N TYR A 23 -26.10 24.16 -27.75
CA TYR A 23 -25.08 24.34 -26.74
C TYR A 23 -25.61 23.97 -25.35
N THR A 24 -25.21 22.80 -24.84
CA THR A 24 -25.24 22.52 -23.41
C THR A 24 -23.84 22.68 -22.83
N ARG A 25 -23.72 23.72 -22.00
CA ARG A 25 -22.60 24.00 -21.11
C ARG A 25 -22.48 22.86 -20.08
N SER A 26 -21.45 22.05 -20.20
CA SER A 26 -21.02 21.13 -19.16
C SER A 26 -19.82 21.75 -18.44
N ASP A 27 -20.08 22.26 -17.24
CA ASP A 27 -19.05 22.62 -16.28
C ASP A 27 -18.35 21.31 -15.85
N SER A 28 -17.08 21.15 -16.23
CA SER A 28 -16.23 20.08 -15.73
C SER A 28 -15.53 20.57 -14.47
N ASP A 29 -16.13 20.29 -13.32
CA ASP A 29 -15.48 20.42 -12.02
C ASP A 29 -14.26 19.49 -11.98
N ALA A 30 -13.11 20.09 -11.66
CA ALA A 30 -11.86 19.40 -11.41
C ALA A 30 -11.98 18.64 -10.08
N ASP A 31 -12.16 17.32 -10.16
CA ASP A 31 -12.00 16.46 -9.00
C ASP A 31 -10.51 16.18 -8.79
N ASP A 32 -10.03 16.70 -7.66
CA ASP A 32 -8.73 16.46 -7.04
C ASP A 32 -8.71 15.01 -6.50
N ASP A 33 -8.38 14.07 -7.39
CA ASP A 33 -8.27 12.64 -7.14
C ASP A 33 -7.04 12.35 -6.27
N VAL A 34 -7.21 12.38 -4.95
CA VAL A 34 -6.27 11.76 -4.00
C VAL A 34 -6.48 10.24 -4.05
N GLU A 35 -5.76 9.61 -4.98
CA GLU A 35 -5.59 8.17 -5.09
C GLU A 35 -4.96 7.66 -3.77
N SER A 36 -5.75 6.99 -2.94
CA SER A 36 -5.22 6.28 -1.78
C SER A 36 -4.52 5.02 -2.28
N ASP A 37 -3.27 5.18 -2.71
CA ASP A 37 -2.33 4.10 -2.95
C ASP A 37 -2.20 3.27 -1.67
N THR A 38 -2.90 2.15 -1.63
CA THR A 38 -2.50 1.04 -0.76
C THR A 38 -1.37 0.28 -1.46
N ASP A 39 -0.20 0.92 -1.55
CA ASP A 39 1.05 0.21 -1.77
C ASP A 39 1.42 -0.46 -0.45
N VAL A 40 0.97 -1.71 -0.31
CA VAL A 40 1.31 -2.58 0.82
C VAL A 40 2.57 -3.37 0.48
N THR A 41 3.68 -2.65 0.35
CA THR A 41 5.03 -3.20 0.45
C THR A 41 5.69 -2.55 1.67
N ASP A 42 5.42 -3.11 2.85
CA ASP A 42 6.20 -3.00 4.10
C ASP A 42 5.28 -3.43 5.24
N VAL A 43 5.10 -4.75 5.36
CA VAL A 43 4.78 -5.36 6.66
C VAL A 43 5.84 -6.42 6.89
N ASP A 44 7.09 -5.97 7.05
CA ASP A 44 8.11 -6.75 7.73
C ASP A 44 7.85 -6.62 9.23
N ALA A 45 6.83 -7.34 9.67
CA ALA A 45 6.66 -7.70 11.07
C ALA A 45 7.22 -9.11 11.20
N PHE A 46 8.41 -9.20 11.79
CA PHE A 46 9.09 -10.39 12.32
C PHE A 46 8.61 -11.74 11.76
N THR A 47 9.36 -12.28 10.81
CA THR A 47 9.30 -13.70 10.46
C THR A 47 9.78 -14.53 11.66
N ASP A 48 8.83 -15.01 12.44
CA ASP A 48 9.03 -16.10 13.38
C ASP A 48 9.23 -17.39 12.56
N LYS A 49 10.49 -17.84 12.49
CA LYS A 49 10.87 -19.14 11.92
C LYS A 49 10.22 -20.21 12.80
N ASN A 50 9.14 -20.82 12.32
CA ASN A 50 8.65 -22.06 12.89
C ASN A 50 8.82 -23.14 11.81
N ASP A 51 9.80 -24.00 12.08
CA ASP A 51 9.84 -25.44 11.85
C ASP A 51 9.30 -25.97 10.52
N ASP A 52 10.23 -26.25 9.60
CA ASP A 52 10.08 -27.34 8.66
C ASP A 52 11.16 -28.39 9.01
N GLU A 53 10.69 -29.51 9.54
CA GLU A 53 11.43 -30.78 9.61
C GLU A 53 11.68 -31.26 8.18
N ASP A 54 12.94 -31.31 7.76
CA ASP A 54 13.34 -32.12 6.61
C ASP A 54 14.53 -33.00 7.02
N ASN A 55 14.20 -34.29 7.02
CA ASN A 55 15.08 -35.44 7.19
C ASN A 55 15.95 -35.57 5.93
N ASP A 56 17.28 -35.45 6.06
CA ASP A 56 18.19 -35.90 5.01
C ASP A 56 19.37 -36.67 5.62
N ASP A 57 19.44 -37.91 5.17
CA ASP A 57 20.38 -38.96 5.52
C ASP A 57 21.55 -38.83 4.54
N SER A 58 22.77 -38.60 5.01
CA SER A 58 23.96 -38.90 4.20
C SER A 58 25.18 -39.10 5.10
N GLU A 59 25.64 -40.35 5.10
CA GLU A 59 26.88 -40.81 5.71
C GLU A 59 28.11 -40.32 4.94
N ASP A 60 29.18 -40.16 5.71
CA ASP A 60 30.58 -40.46 5.39
C ASP A 60 31.38 -39.47 4.54
N SER A 61 32.40 -38.86 5.16
CA SER A 61 33.81 -39.11 4.85
C SER A 61 34.69 -38.35 5.84
N GLN A 62 35.51 -39.11 6.58
CA GLN A 62 36.69 -38.63 7.28
C GLN A 62 37.77 -38.24 6.25
N ASP A 63 38.45 -37.13 6.48
CA ASP A 63 39.90 -37.05 6.24
C ASP A 63 40.47 -35.92 7.12
N ASP A 64 41.46 -36.32 7.90
CA ASP A 64 42.34 -35.48 8.72
C ASP A 64 43.28 -34.67 7.81
N ASP A 65 43.65 -33.46 8.23
CA ASP A 65 45.05 -32.99 8.15
C ASP A 65 45.23 -31.70 8.98
N GLU A 66 46.39 -31.67 9.64
CA GLU A 66 46.77 -30.94 10.85
C GLU A 66 47.25 -29.50 10.60
N ASP A 67 47.13 -28.71 11.68
CA ASP A 67 47.99 -27.59 12.12
C ASP A 67 48.11 -26.30 11.28
N GLU A 68 47.42 -25.23 11.74
CA GLU A 68 48.10 -23.94 11.99
C GLU A 68 47.63 -23.39 13.35
N ASP A 69 48.61 -23.22 14.25
CA ASP A 69 48.49 -22.56 15.54
C ASP A 69 47.99 -21.11 15.36
N ASP A 70 46.68 -20.89 15.47
CA ASP A 70 46.15 -19.57 15.78
C ASP A 70 45.88 -19.54 17.28
N GLU A 71 46.85 -18.94 17.99
CA GLU A 71 46.79 -18.58 19.39
C GLU A 71 45.38 -18.10 19.75
N ASP A 72 44.78 -18.75 20.75
CA ASP A 72 43.55 -18.32 21.40
C ASP A 72 43.64 -16.83 21.73
N ASP A 73 43.11 -16.00 20.84
CA ASP A 73 42.74 -14.61 21.12
C ASP A 73 41.45 -14.69 21.96
N ASP A 74 41.56 -15.36 23.11
CA ASP A 74 40.65 -15.30 24.25
C ASP A 74 40.86 -13.92 24.87
N ALA A 75 40.57 -12.90 24.07
CA ALA A 75 40.34 -11.53 24.46
C ALA A 75 39.09 -11.54 25.33
N CYS A 76 39.26 -12.04 26.55
CA CYS A 76 38.35 -11.91 27.64
C CYS A 76 37.94 -10.44 27.65
N LEU A 77 36.69 -10.15 27.29
CA LEU A 77 36.11 -8.82 27.35
C LEU A 77 36.17 -8.38 28.82
N SER A 78 37.32 -7.85 29.23
CA SER A 78 37.50 -7.25 30.54
C SER A 78 36.38 -6.23 30.68
N PRO A 79 35.55 -6.30 31.74
CA PRO A 79 34.47 -5.35 31.92
C PRO A 79 35.08 -3.94 31.83
N ASN A 80 34.70 -3.18 30.81
CA ASN A 80 35.21 -1.83 30.63
C ASN A 80 35.05 -1.08 31.96
N GLU A 81 36.15 -0.62 32.54
CA GLU A 81 36.20 0.08 33.85
C GLU A 81 35.43 1.42 33.84
N ASP A 82 34.86 1.82 32.71
CA ASP A 82 34.26 3.14 32.49
C ASP A 82 32.92 3.34 33.21
N LEU A 83 32.22 2.27 33.62
CA LEU A 83 30.89 2.37 34.24
C LEU A 83 30.80 1.49 35.51
N PRO A 84 30.56 2.08 36.70
CA PRO A 84 30.44 1.30 37.93
C PRO A 84 29.19 0.40 37.88
N PRO A 85 29.19 -0.78 38.54
CA PRO A 85 28.04 -1.69 38.58
C PRO A 85 26.73 -1.03 39.02
N GLU A 86 26.81 -0.01 39.88
CA GLU A 86 25.66 0.81 40.32
C GLU A 86 24.92 1.48 39.15
N TYR A 87 25.62 1.84 38.07
CA TYR A 87 25.00 2.40 36.86
C TYR A 87 24.02 1.41 36.21
N TYR A 88 24.42 0.14 36.07
CA TYR A 88 23.58 -0.90 35.48
C TYR A 88 22.44 -1.33 36.41
N LEU A 89 22.67 -1.35 37.73
CA LEU A 89 21.62 -1.61 38.72
C LEU A 89 20.57 -0.50 38.74
N GLN A 90 21.00 0.76 38.66
CA GLN A 90 20.10 1.90 38.53
C GLN A 90 19.34 1.89 37.20
N GLN A 91 19.96 1.38 36.13
CA GLN A 91 19.28 1.17 34.86
C GLN A 91 18.17 0.11 34.99
N LEU A 92 18.44 -1.03 35.65
CA LEU A 92 17.42 -2.05 35.94
C LEU A 92 16.27 -1.51 36.79
N GLU A 93 16.55 -0.67 37.79
CA GLU A 93 15.52 -0.09 38.66
C GLU A 93 14.65 0.96 37.94
N ASN A 94 15.25 1.72 37.01
CA ASN A 94 14.57 2.77 36.27
C ASN A 94 14.05 2.34 34.89
N PHE A 95 14.29 1.09 34.45
CA PHE A 95 13.89 0.63 33.13
C PHE A 95 12.38 0.40 33.08
N ASP A 96 11.67 1.28 32.39
CA ASP A 96 10.24 1.10 32.12
C ASP A 96 10.03 0.13 30.95
N GLU A 97 9.88 -1.16 31.27
CA GLU A 97 9.51 -2.19 30.28
C GLU A 97 8.20 -1.85 29.54
N GLN A 98 7.31 -1.04 30.14
CA GLN A 98 6.04 -0.64 29.52
C GLN A 98 6.24 0.34 28.35
N GLU A 99 7.35 1.09 28.29
CA GLU A 99 7.65 1.94 27.15
C GLU A 99 8.02 1.10 25.92
N TYR A 100 8.82 0.06 26.13
CA TYR A 100 9.35 -0.80 25.06
C TYR A 100 8.38 -1.90 24.62
N THR A 101 7.38 -2.23 25.44
CA THR A 101 6.33 -3.20 25.10
C THR A 101 5.12 -2.58 24.39
N LYS A 102 5.07 -1.25 24.27
CA LYS A 102 4.05 -0.56 23.47
C LYS A 102 4.23 -0.87 21.99
N GLN A 103 3.11 -1.06 21.31
CA GLN A 103 3.09 -1.25 19.85
C GLN A 103 3.52 0.05 19.15
N ASP A 104 4.72 0.06 18.58
CA ASP A 104 5.26 1.18 17.80
C ASP A 104 4.93 1.01 16.30
N TYR A 105 3.71 1.42 15.91
CA TYR A 105 3.28 1.40 14.52
C TYR A 105 3.57 2.72 13.82
N LYS A 106 4.07 2.64 12.57
CA LYS A 106 4.10 3.79 11.65
C LYS A 106 2.70 4.40 11.50
N ASP A 107 2.61 5.73 11.38
CA ASP A 107 1.34 6.48 11.22
C ASP A 107 0.39 5.89 10.16
N SER A 108 0.93 5.40 9.04
CA SER A 108 0.16 4.78 7.97
C SER A 108 -0.54 3.50 8.42
N THR A 109 0.13 2.68 9.21
CA THR A 109 -0.41 1.45 9.80
C THR A 109 -1.45 1.79 10.86
N THR A 110 -1.19 2.78 11.72
CA THR A 110 -2.15 3.24 12.74
C THR A 110 -3.47 3.69 12.11
N ARG A 111 -3.42 4.51 11.05
CA ARG A 111 -4.62 4.93 10.30
C ARG A 111 -5.42 3.75 9.72
N LEU A 112 -4.74 2.67 9.34
CA LEU A 112 -5.39 1.48 8.78
C LEU A 112 -6.07 0.66 9.89
N ILE A 113 -5.43 0.55 11.05
CA ILE A 113 -5.97 -0.07 12.27
C ILE A 113 -7.21 0.71 12.73
N ASP A 114 -7.11 2.02 12.91
CA ASP A 114 -8.22 2.88 13.35
C ASP A 114 -9.41 2.77 12.40
N ARG A 115 -9.17 2.79 11.09
CA ARG A 115 -10.23 2.63 10.07
C ARG A 115 -10.92 1.27 10.16
N MET A 116 -10.18 0.20 10.46
CA MET A 116 -10.75 -1.14 10.61
C MET A 116 -11.60 -1.24 11.89
N GLU A 117 -11.12 -0.64 12.99
CA GLU A 117 -11.86 -0.55 14.24
C GLU A 117 -13.16 0.25 14.08
N ASP A 118 -13.12 1.38 13.37
CA ASP A 118 -14.32 2.16 13.02
C ASP A 118 -15.35 1.32 12.25
N GLN A 119 -14.89 0.50 11.30
CA GLN A 119 -15.77 -0.38 10.53
C GLN A 119 -16.37 -1.48 11.40
N TRP A 120 -15.59 -2.06 12.32
CA TRP A 120 -16.07 -3.02 13.30
C TRP A 120 -17.19 -2.43 14.15
N ASN A 121 -16.96 -1.24 14.71
CA ASN A 121 -17.93 -0.51 15.51
C ASN A 121 -19.19 -0.18 14.71
N GLN A 122 -19.05 0.27 13.46
CA GLN A 122 -20.18 0.56 12.57
C GLN A 122 -21.02 -0.69 12.27
N CYS A 123 -20.39 -1.85 12.06
CA CYS A 123 -21.10 -3.10 11.81
C CYS A 123 -22.04 -3.46 12.97
N TRP A 124 -21.52 -3.44 14.20
CA TRP A 124 -22.28 -3.82 15.37
C TRP A 124 -23.27 -2.75 15.83
N THR A 125 -22.99 -1.48 15.51
CA THR A 125 -23.98 -0.40 15.62
C THR A 125 -25.15 -0.63 14.66
N TYR A 126 -24.86 -0.97 13.40
CA TYR A 126 -25.89 -1.24 12.39
C TYR A 126 -26.75 -2.48 12.74
N LEU A 127 -26.13 -3.52 13.30
CA LEU A 127 -26.84 -4.73 13.73
C LEU A 127 -27.55 -4.58 15.08
N ASN A 128 -27.38 -3.43 15.75
CA ASN A 128 -27.89 -3.16 17.10
C ASN A 128 -27.50 -4.25 18.12
N LYS A 129 -26.23 -4.68 18.06
CA LYS A 129 -25.66 -5.69 18.97
C LYS A 129 -24.40 -5.17 19.62
N GLU A 130 -24.58 -4.36 20.65
CA GLU A 130 -23.49 -3.75 21.42
C GLU A 130 -22.54 -4.75 22.10
N PRO A 131 -22.98 -5.93 22.60
CA PRO A 131 -22.07 -6.87 23.25
C PRO A 131 -20.92 -7.34 22.35
N TYR A 132 -21.14 -7.44 21.03
CA TYR A 132 -20.11 -7.87 20.08
C TYR A 132 -19.12 -6.76 19.69
N ARG A 133 -19.30 -5.52 20.15
CA ARG A 133 -18.28 -4.47 19.96
C ARG A 133 -17.01 -4.78 20.73
N ASN A 134 -17.14 -5.40 21.90
CA ASN A 134 -15.98 -5.77 22.71
C ASN A 134 -15.20 -6.90 22.02
N PHE A 135 -13.92 -6.63 21.73
CA PHE A 135 -13.00 -7.58 21.10
C PHE A 135 -12.78 -8.85 21.92
N ALA A 136 -12.97 -8.83 23.25
CA ALA A 136 -12.88 -10.03 24.09
C ALA A 136 -13.97 -11.08 23.77
N THR A 137 -15.07 -10.69 23.13
CA THR A 137 -16.18 -11.59 22.77
C THR A 137 -16.10 -12.12 21.33
N VAL A 138 -14.98 -11.86 20.65
CA VAL A 138 -14.80 -12.22 19.24
C VAL A 138 -14.88 -13.73 19.06
N SER A 139 -15.82 -14.14 18.22
CA SER A 139 -16.03 -15.52 17.79
C SER A 139 -15.98 -15.64 16.27
N ILE A 140 -15.81 -16.86 15.76
CA ILE A 140 -15.85 -17.15 14.31
C ILE A 140 -17.14 -16.60 13.68
N ALA A 141 -18.28 -16.73 14.39
CA ALA A 141 -19.57 -16.24 13.92
C ALA A 141 -19.58 -14.71 13.82
N SER A 142 -19.06 -14.00 14.82
CA SER A 142 -18.96 -12.54 14.79
C SER A 142 -18.07 -12.05 13.64
N LEU A 143 -16.92 -12.70 13.42
CA LEU A 143 -16.00 -12.36 12.33
C LEU A 143 -16.61 -12.63 10.96
N ASN A 144 -17.24 -13.80 10.77
CA ASN A 144 -17.92 -14.12 9.53
C ASN A 144 -18.99 -13.08 9.19
N THR A 145 -19.83 -12.72 10.16
CA THR A 145 -20.87 -11.71 9.99
C THR A 145 -20.29 -10.33 9.68
N PHE A 146 -19.22 -9.94 10.37
CA PHE A 146 -18.54 -8.67 10.13
C PHE A 146 -17.95 -8.58 8.73
N PHE A 147 -17.15 -9.57 8.30
CA PHE A 147 -16.55 -9.56 6.96
C PHE A 147 -17.61 -9.66 5.87
N ASP A 148 -18.70 -10.40 6.10
CA ASP A 148 -19.83 -10.45 5.17
C ASP A 148 -20.56 -9.09 5.06
N TRP A 149 -20.79 -8.43 6.20
CA TRP A 149 -21.37 -7.08 6.25
C TRP A 149 -20.46 -6.08 5.54
N MET A 150 -19.16 -6.10 5.82
CA MET A 150 -18.15 -5.21 5.23
C MET A 150 -18.11 -5.35 3.70
N LEU A 151 -18.08 -6.59 3.18
CA LEU A 151 -18.10 -6.85 1.73
C LEU A 151 -19.43 -6.44 1.08
N SER A 152 -20.52 -6.49 1.82
CA SER A 152 -21.84 -6.06 1.37
C SER A 152 -21.99 -4.53 1.30
N GLN A 153 -21.09 -3.76 1.91
CA GLN A 153 -21.14 -2.30 1.90
C GLN A 153 -20.80 -1.74 0.51
N ARG A 154 -21.84 -1.50 -0.31
CA ARG A 154 -21.73 -0.81 -1.61
C ARG A 154 -22.19 0.66 -1.58
N ARG A 155 -22.71 1.14 -0.45
CA ARG A 155 -23.26 2.50 -0.28
C ARG A 155 -22.55 3.22 0.86
N VAL A 156 -22.03 4.41 0.59
CA VAL A 156 -21.50 5.31 1.62
C VAL A 156 -22.61 6.25 2.07
N LYS A 157 -22.48 6.77 3.31
CA LYS A 157 -23.22 7.93 3.80
C LYS A 157 -23.07 9.08 2.78
N ARG A 158 -24.18 9.69 2.35
CA ARG A 158 -24.31 10.68 1.24
C ARG A 158 -24.40 10.14 -0.20
N GLY A 159 -24.80 8.89 -0.41
CA GLY A 159 -25.19 8.39 -1.75
C GLY A 159 -24.05 8.07 -2.71
N ARG A 160 -22.79 8.35 -2.34
CA ARG A 160 -21.61 7.90 -3.08
C ARG A 160 -21.49 6.37 -2.98
N ARG A 161 -21.32 5.68 -4.11
CA ARG A 161 -21.14 4.22 -4.15
C ARG A 161 -19.68 3.90 -3.81
N ARG A 162 -19.45 3.09 -2.78
CA ARG A 162 -18.11 2.56 -2.51
C ARG A 162 -17.77 1.56 -3.61
N ARG A 163 -16.57 1.67 -4.20
CA ARG A 163 -16.03 0.65 -5.11
C ARG A 163 -15.84 -0.62 -4.28
N GLY A 164 -16.76 -1.58 -4.43
CA GLY A 164 -16.73 -2.80 -3.64
C GLY A 164 -15.42 -3.57 -3.80
N THR A 165 -15.03 -4.32 -2.78
CA THR A 165 -13.85 -5.17 -2.81
C THR A 165 -13.99 -6.18 -3.95
N LYS A 166 -13.00 -6.23 -4.85
CA LYS A 166 -13.02 -7.11 -6.03
C LYS A 166 -12.12 -8.33 -5.88
N HIS A 167 -11.05 -8.23 -5.08
CA HIS A 167 -9.98 -9.23 -5.04
C HIS A 167 -9.94 -10.00 -3.72
N VAL A 168 -9.54 -11.27 -3.81
CA VAL A 168 -9.32 -12.12 -2.63
C VAL A 168 -8.11 -11.65 -1.80
N SER A 169 -7.09 -11.08 -2.45
CA SER A 169 -5.91 -10.53 -1.76
C SER A 169 -6.28 -9.42 -0.79
N SER A 170 -7.18 -8.50 -1.18
CA SER A 170 -7.67 -7.43 -0.31
C SER A 170 -8.35 -7.97 0.94
N LEU A 171 -9.12 -9.07 0.82
CA LEU A 171 -9.75 -9.72 1.96
C LEU A 171 -8.72 -10.32 2.93
N GLY A 172 -7.62 -10.86 2.38
CA GLY A 172 -6.47 -11.29 3.18
C GLY A 172 -5.82 -10.13 3.93
N THR A 173 -5.63 -8.97 3.27
CA THR A 173 -5.10 -7.76 3.90
C THR A 173 -6.01 -7.28 5.03
N TYR A 174 -7.32 -7.22 4.81
CA TYR A 174 -8.27 -6.86 5.87
C TYR A 174 -8.18 -7.81 7.06
N TRP A 175 -8.04 -9.11 6.84
CA TRP A 175 -7.81 -10.06 7.93
C TRP A 175 -6.50 -9.79 8.69
N LYS A 176 -5.41 -9.45 8.00
CA LYS A 176 -4.15 -9.07 8.64
C LYS A 176 -4.33 -7.85 9.55
N VAL A 177 -4.97 -6.80 9.04
CA VAL A 177 -5.23 -5.57 9.81
C VAL A 177 -6.14 -5.85 11.00
N PHE A 178 -7.19 -6.65 10.82
CA PHE A 178 -8.09 -6.99 11.92
C PHE A 178 -7.36 -7.70 13.07
N ARG A 179 -6.39 -8.58 12.77
CA ARG A 179 -5.56 -9.21 13.81
C ARG A 179 -4.77 -8.19 14.62
N LEU A 180 -4.25 -7.14 13.97
CA LEU A 180 -3.57 -6.03 14.66
C LEU A 180 -4.55 -5.24 15.54
N VAL A 181 -5.77 -4.97 15.06
CA VAL A 181 -6.82 -4.31 15.88
C VAL A 181 -7.15 -5.15 17.11
N TYR A 182 -7.31 -6.47 16.93
CA TYR A 182 -7.58 -7.38 18.04
C TYR A 182 -6.45 -7.36 19.06
N GLU A 183 -5.20 -7.55 18.61
CA GLU A 183 -4.02 -7.55 19.48
C GLU A 183 -3.83 -6.21 20.20
N ARG A 184 -4.10 -5.08 19.55
CA ARG A 184 -4.10 -3.75 20.17
C ARG A 184 -5.18 -3.59 21.25
N ALA A 185 -6.36 -4.18 21.03
CA ALA A 185 -7.51 -4.01 21.93
C ALA A 185 -7.50 -4.98 23.12
N THR A 186 -6.99 -6.20 22.95
CA THR A 186 -6.98 -7.24 23.99
C THR A 186 -5.60 -7.47 24.60
N GLY A 187 -4.53 -7.01 23.96
CA GLY A 187 -3.14 -7.35 24.32
C GLY A 187 -2.73 -8.78 23.92
N GLU A 188 -3.64 -9.56 23.33
CA GLU A 188 -3.41 -10.97 23.00
C GLU A 188 -3.53 -11.22 21.49
N LYS A 189 -2.74 -12.17 20.99
CA LYS A 189 -2.84 -12.62 19.60
C LYS A 189 -4.06 -13.53 19.42
N ILE A 190 -4.69 -13.47 18.24
CA ILE A 190 -5.77 -14.40 17.89
C ILE A 190 -5.23 -15.84 17.87
N ASP A 191 -5.91 -16.72 18.60
CA ASP A 191 -5.61 -18.16 18.68
C ASP A 191 -5.47 -18.84 17.29
N GLY A 192 -4.54 -19.79 17.19
CA GLY A 192 -4.26 -20.53 15.98
C GLY A 192 -5.45 -21.34 15.44
N LYS A 193 -6.34 -21.86 16.31
CA LYS A 193 -7.56 -22.56 15.86
C LYS A 193 -8.57 -21.59 15.24
N MET A 194 -8.74 -20.41 15.84
CA MET A 194 -9.55 -19.32 15.29
C MET A 194 -9.00 -18.87 13.92
N ASN A 195 -7.69 -18.66 13.82
CA ASN A 195 -7.02 -18.25 12.59
C ASN A 195 -7.20 -19.27 11.44
N ARG A 196 -7.02 -20.57 11.72
CA ARG A 196 -7.29 -21.65 10.75
C ARG A 196 -8.75 -21.69 10.31
N SER A 197 -9.68 -21.47 11.25
CA SER A 197 -11.10 -21.41 10.96
C SER A 197 -11.46 -20.20 10.08
N MET A 198 -10.85 -19.04 10.34
CA MET A 198 -11.08 -17.86 9.51
C MET A 198 -10.58 -18.03 8.09
N ARG A 199 -9.47 -18.74 7.84
CA ARG A 199 -9.07 -19.06 6.45
C ARG A 199 -10.19 -19.78 5.68
N LYS A 200 -10.97 -20.64 6.34
CA LYS A 200 -12.15 -21.30 5.73
C LYS A 200 -13.29 -20.32 5.50
N VAL A 201 -13.56 -19.43 6.45
CA VAL A 201 -14.57 -18.37 6.34
C VAL A 201 -14.25 -17.43 5.17
N LEU A 202 -13.03 -16.90 5.08
CA LEU A 202 -12.62 -15.99 4.01
C LEU A 202 -12.77 -16.64 2.63
N ARG A 203 -12.47 -17.94 2.48
CA ARG A 203 -12.72 -18.68 1.23
C ARG A 203 -14.20 -18.78 0.89
N LYS A 204 -15.06 -19.02 1.88
CA LYS A 204 -16.53 -19.05 1.68
C LYS A 204 -17.05 -17.67 1.26
N LEU A 205 -16.61 -16.60 1.93
CA LEU A 205 -16.98 -15.23 1.60
C LEU A 205 -16.48 -14.79 0.23
N ALA A 206 -15.25 -15.18 -0.13
CA ALA A 206 -14.72 -14.93 -1.47
C ALA A 206 -15.59 -15.54 -2.57
N LYS A 207 -16.08 -16.77 -2.37
CA LYS A 207 -17.02 -17.41 -3.31
C LYS A 207 -18.37 -16.70 -3.32
N LYS A 208 -18.92 -16.37 -2.15
CA LYS A 208 -20.23 -15.69 -2.00
C LYS A 208 -20.27 -14.34 -2.71
N HIS A 209 -19.20 -13.55 -2.59
CA HIS A 209 -19.09 -12.21 -3.17
C HIS A 209 -18.44 -12.20 -4.56
N SER A 210 -18.20 -13.38 -5.16
CA SER A 210 -17.57 -13.55 -6.48
C SER A 210 -16.25 -12.78 -6.63
N LEU A 211 -15.40 -12.84 -5.60
CA LEU A 211 -14.09 -12.17 -5.62
C LEU A 211 -13.14 -12.85 -6.60
N THR A 212 -12.38 -12.03 -7.34
CA THR A 212 -11.37 -12.52 -8.27
C THR A 212 -10.10 -12.92 -7.53
N LYS A 213 -9.56 -14.09 -7.90
CA LYS A 213 -8.26 -14.57 -7.40
C LYS A 213 -7.09 -14.01 -8.20
N ILE A 214 -7.34 -13.63 -9.45
CA ILE A 214 -6.34 -13.07 -10.34
C ILE A 214 -5.97 -11.69 -9.79
N GLY A 215 -4.68 -11.51 -9.50
CA GLY A 215 -4.13 -10.22 -9.11
C GLY A 215 -4.30 -9.21 -10.24
N ARG A 216 -4.23 -7.92 -9.91
CA ARG A 216 -4.12 -6.90 -10.95
C ARG A 216 -2.87 -7.19 -11.77
N GLU A 217 -3.00 -7.16 -13.09
CA GLU A 217 -1.87 -7.27 -13.99
C GLU A 217 -0.85 -6.19 -13.63
N LYS A 218 0.39 -6.62 -13.39
CA LYS A 218 1.50 -5.70 -13.14
C LYS A 218 1.96 -5.17 -14.48
N THR A 219 1.27 -4.16 -15.00
CA THR A 219 1.68 -3.47 -16.22
C THR A 219 3.03 -2.82 -16.00
N CYS A 220 4.05 -3.31 -16.69
CA CYS A 220 5.37 -2.69 -16.74
C CYS A 220 5.41 -1.67 -17.88
N MET A 221 6.19 -0.60 -17.71
CA MET A 221 6.51 0.33 -18.79
C MET A 221 7.82 -0.12 -19.43
N TYR A 222 7.83 -0.37 -20.74
CA TYR A 222 9.05 -0.68 -21.46
C TYR A 222 9.93 0.56 -21.62
N VAL A 223 11.22 0.36 -21.91
CA VAL A 223 12.18 1.48 -22.05
C VAL A 223 11.80 2.38 -23.23
N GLU A 224 11.25 1.81 -24.29
CA GLU A 224 10.75 2.52 -25.47
C GLU A 224 9.52 3.37 -25.11
N ASP A 225 8.59 2.80 -24.33
CA ASP A 225 7.41 3.51 -23.83
C ASP A 225 7.81 4.66 -22.91
N LEU A 226 8.77 4.43 -22.02
CA LEU A 226 9.35 5.47 -21.18
C LEU A 226 9.96 6.57 -22.05
N GLY A 227 10.74 6.22 -23.06
CA GLY A 227 11.29 7.17 -24.03
C GLY A 227 10.21 7.98 -24.73
N GLN A 228 9.10 7.36 -25.12
CA GLN A 228 7.96 8.03 -25.74
C GLN A 228 7.23 8.97 -24.76
N VAL A 229 7.02 8.54 -23.51
CA VAL A 229 6.43 9.39 -22.45
C VAL A 229 7.32 10.61 -22.19
N LEU A 230 8.63 10.41 -22.09
CA LEU A 230 9.62 11.47 -21.88
C LEU A 230 9.66 12.46 -23.07
N ARG A 231 9.58 11.97 -24.31
CA ARG A 231 9.53 12.82 -25.51
C ARG A 231 8.23 13.61 -25.60
N THR A 232 7.09 12.95 -25.43
CA THR A 232 5.77 13.61 -25.48
C THR A 232 5.66 14.68 -24.40
N ASN A 233 6.12 14.40 -23.18
CA ASN A 233 6.10 15.35 -22.08
C ASN A 233 6.93 16.62 -22.38
N LEU A 234 8.10 16.49 -23.01
CA LEU A 234 8.94 17.64 -23.37
C LEU A 234 8.47 18.36 -24.64
N ALA A 235 8.10 17.62 -25.68
CA ALA A 235 7.85 18.15 -27.02
C ALA A 235 6.42 18.64 -27.25
N THR A 236 5.44 18.19 -26.45
CA THR A 236 4.03 18.55 -26.64
C THR A 236 3.43 19.23 -25.42
N THR A 237 2.30 19.92 -25.61
CA THR A 237 1.49 20.51 -24.53
C THR A 237 0.24 19.69 -24.23
N GLU A 238 0.19 18.43 -24.69
CA GLU A 238 -0.96 17.54 -24.48
C GLU A 238 -1.16 17.25 -22.99
N LYS A 239 -0.07 17.07 -22.25
CA LYS A 239 -0.09 17.03 -20.79
C LYS A 239 0.05 18.45 -20.24
N LYS A 240 -1.03 18.92 -19.62
CA LYS A 240 -1.08 20.20 -18.93
C LYS A 240 -0.57 20.04 -17.50
N TYR A 241 0.37 20.88 -17.11
CA TYR A 241 0.89 20.96 -15.75
C TYR A 241 0.53 22.32 -15.16
N PRO A 242 0.21 22.40 -13.85
CA PRO A 242 -0.04 23.69 -13.19
C PRO A 242 1.16 24.64 -13.28
N HIS A 243 2.39 24.09 -13.25
CA HIS A 243 3.64 24.83 -13.35
C HIS A 243 4.62 24.16 -14.30
N GLY A 244 5.39 24.96 -15.05
CA GLY A 244 6.43 24.45 -15.96
C GLY A 244 7.54 23.67 -15.26
N ARG A 245 7.80 23.94 -13.97
CA ARG A 245 8.75 23.17 -13.15
C ARG A 245 8.32 21.70 -12.98
N CYS A 246 7.02 21.44 -12.84
CA CYS A 246 6.50 20.08 -12.69
C CYS A 246 6.81 19.23 -13.92
N ARG A 247 6.82 19.83 -15.12
CA ARG A 247 7.20 19.15 -16.36
C ARG A 247 8.63 18.58 -16.29
N ILE A 248 9.58 19.40 -15.86
CA ILE A 248 10.99 18.99 -15.73
C ILE A 248 11.18 18.01 -14.57
N GLN A 249 10.47 18.19 -13.45
CA GLN A 249 10.54 17.28 -12.31
C GLN A 249 10.01 15.89 -12.64
N VAL A 250 8.87 15.79 -13.35
CA VAL A 250 8.31 14.50 -13.78
C VAL A 250 9.29 13.76 -14.70
N GLN A 251 9.96 14.49 -15.59
CA GLN A 251 10.99 13.91 -16.46
C GLN A 251 12.11 13.24 -15.64
N LEU A 252 12.67 13.99 -14.68
CA LEU A 252 13.73 13.51 -13.81
C LEU A 252 13.28 12.30 -12.99
N PHE A 253 12.10 12.35 -12.38
CA PHE A 253 11.59 11.26 -11.55
C PHE A 253 11.31 9.98 -12.36
N LEU A 254 10.76 10.11 -13.56
CA LEU A 254 10.52 8.97 -14.45
C LEU A 254 11.84 8.31 -14.88
N GLN A 255 12.88 9.10 -15.18
CA GLN A 255 14.20 8.58 -15.50
C GLN A 255 14.85 7.90 -14.29
N LEU A 256 14.81 8.53 -13.11
CA LEU A 256 15.32 7.92 -11.87
C LEU A 256 14.59 6.61 -11.55
N ALA A 257 13.26 6.59 -11.69
CA ALA A 257 12.45 5.38 -11.49
C ALA A 257 12.82 4.27 -12.49
N GLY A 258 12.95 4.62 -13.77
CA GLY A 258 13.31 3.67 -14.82
C GLY A 258 14.69 3.06 -14.65
N PHE A 259 15.70 3.85 -14.28
CA PHE A 259 17.08 3.36 -14.15
C PHE A 259 17.37 2.67 -12.82
N THR A 260 16.80 3.16 -11.72
CA THR A 260 17.14 2.65 -10.39
C THR A 260 16.14 1.63 -9.86
N ALA A 261 14.98 1.47 -10.51
CA ALA A 261 13.87 0.62 -10.05
C ALA A 261 13.46 0.87 -8.58
N ASN A 262 13.75 2.07 -8.05
CA ASN A 262 13.44 2.44 -6.68
C ASN A 262 11.93 2.68 -6.51
N ARG A 263 11.42 2.40 -5.30
CA ARG A 263 10.03 2.70 -4.94
C ARG A 263 9.77 4.22 -5.06
N PRO A 264 8.57 4.66 -5.49
CA PRO A 264 8.27 6.08 -5.66
C PRO A 264 8.60 6.94 -4.44
N GLN A 265 8.32 6.43 -3.23
CA GLN A 265 8.60 7.16 -1.99
C GLN A 265 10.10 7.39 -1.75
N ALA A 266 10.96 6.46 -2.15
CA ALA A 266 12.41 6.63 -2.04
C ALA A 266 12.92 7.71 -3.00
N ILE A 267 12.37 7.78 -4.20
CA ILE A 267 12.69 8.82 -5.20
C ILE A 267 12.23 10.20 -4.72
N LEU A 268 11.02 10.28 -4.15
CA LEU A 268 10.51 11.54 -3.58
C LEU A 268 11.29 11.99 -2.33
N GLY A 269 11.88 11.03 -1.58
CA GLY A 269 12.75 11.29 -0.44
C GLY A 269 14.20 11.66 -0.81
N LEU A 270 14.56 11.65 -2.09
CA LEU A 270 15.92 11.93 -2.55
C LEU A 270 16.29 13.39 -2.25
N ARG A 271 17.49 13.60 -1.69
CA ARG A 271 18.06 14.91 -1.38
C ARG A 271 19.41 15.05 -2.08
N TYR A 272 19.84 16.29 -2.33
CA TYR A 272 21.13 16.55 -2.99
C TYR A 272 22.32 15.84 -2.32
N ARG A 273 22.34 15.76 -0.99
CA ARG A 273 23.39 15.05 -0.24
C ARG A 273 23.48 13.54 -0.52
N HIS A 274 22.43 12.93 -1.09
CA HIS A 274 22.41 11.52 -1.45
C HIS A 274 23.01 11.26 -2.85
N ILE A 275 23.34 12.31 -3.62
CA ILE A 275 23.90 12.20 -4.96
C ILE A 275 25.41 12.49 -4.86
N GLN A 276 26.23 11.49 -5.17
CA GLN A 276 27.67 11.61 -5.27
C GLN A 276 28.09 11.41 -6.72
N CYS A 277 28.84 12.37 -7.25
CA CYS A 277 29.41 12.29 -8.59
C CYS A 277 30.89 11.97 -8.45
N SER A 278 31.31 10.78 -8.85
CA SER A 278 32.71 10.44 -9.05
C SER A 278 32.99 10.39 -10.55
N ALA A 279 33.96 11.17 -11.00
CA ALA A 279 34.47 11.07 -12.36
C ALA A 279 35.60 10.03 -12.35
N LYS A 280 35.52 9.03 -13.23
CA LYS A 280 36.68 8.19 -13.56
C LYS A 280 37.46 8.93 -14.64
N THR A 281 38.62 9.46 -14.29
CA THR A 281 39.63 9.88 -15.28
C THR A 281 40.31 8.62 -15.79
N GLU A 282 40.08 8.31 -17.06
CA GLU A 282 40.88 7.35 -17.85
C GLU A 282 42.22 7.96 -18.26
#